data_AF-A0A3W0FJV5-F1
#
_entry.id   AF-A0A3W0FJV5-F1
#
_cell.length_a   1.000
_cell.length_b   1.000
_cell.length_c   1.000
_cell.angle_alpha   90.00
_cell.angle_beta   90.00
_cell.angle_gamma   90.00
#
_symmetry.space_group_name_H-M   'P 1'
#
loop_
_entity.id
_entity.type
_entity.pdbx_description
1 polymer ?
#
loop_
_entity_poly.entity_id
_entity_poly.type
_entity_poly.pdbx_seq_one_letter_code
_entity_poly.pdbx_strand_id
1 'polypeptide(L)'
;MNRYALFFVCIFSTSALPAMAALDPSQPLSPAPPLSLFKAWAKPIKPFQITEGVWYVGTENLSSILLTTPAGHILIDAGLDESAPQIKANIEAAGFRLTDVRYLLNSHARLDQAGGMARLKAWSGAQLVASQPNADQMARGGREDFALGDALPFPPVTTDKIIHNQESISLGGITVTALFTPGHLPGSTSWRVTLRNGKTLIYADSLATPDYLLINNKNYPDLVTDIQGSFKTLAAQHVDIFIANKGDRFGLLEKRQQLRNGDTQAFFDSNGLQQYVERSRQRFITQLTAQQP
;
A
#
# COMPACT_ATOMS: atom_id res chain seq x y z
N MET A 1 46.50 48.76 20.72
CA MET A 1 45.52 47.81 21.28
C MET A 1 44.14 48.17 20.76
N ASN A 2 43.54 47.36 19.89
CA ASN A 2 42.09 47.16 19.80
C ASN A 2 41.81 46.00 18.84
N ARG A 3 41.25 44.91 19.37
CA ARG A 3 40.78 43.73 18.62
C ARG A 3 39.25 43.71 18.71
N TYR A 4 38.57 43.84 17.58
CA TYR A 4 37.14 43.59 17.47
C TYR A 4 36.91 42.09 17.26
N ALA A 5 36.11 41.46 18.11
CA ALA A 5 35.62 40.09 17.95
C ALA A 5 34.16 40.15 17.48
N LEU A 6 33.89 39.60 16.29
CA LEU A 6 32.53 39.43 15.76
C LEU A 6 31.98 38.09 16.27
N PHE A 7 30.90 38.12 17.04
CA PHE A 7 30.13 36.92 17.41
C PHE A 7 29.07 36.65 16.34
N PHE A 8 29.18 35.52 15.65
CA PHE A 8 28.10 34.97 14.82
C PHE A 8 27.15 34.19 15.72
N VAL A 9 25.92 34.67 15.87
CA VAL A 9 24.83 33.93 16.52
C VAL A 9 24.11 33.12 15.44
N CYS A 10 24.31 31.80 15.45
CA CYS A 10 23.50 30.87 14.66
C CYS A 10 22.12 30.76 15.30
N ILE A 11 21.11 31.34 14.66
CA ILE A 11 19.70 31.14 15.02
C ILE A 11 19.30 29.77 14.46
N PHE A 12 19.18 28.76 15.32
CA PHE A 12 18.51 27.51 14.98
C PHE A 12 17.01 27.78 14.88
N SER A 13 16.48 27.83 13.66
CA SER A 13 15.04 27.82 13.43
C SER A 13 14.51 26.41 13.74
N THR A 14 13.90 26.23 14.91
CA THR A 14 13.12 25.04 15.23
C THR A 14 11.82 25.09 14.42
N SER A 15 11.82 24.52 13.22
CA SER A 15 10.59 24.21 12.50
C SER A 15 9.84 23.12 13.29
N ALA A 16 8.83 23.53 14.04
CA ALA A 16 7.89 22.61 14.67
C ALA A 16 7.19 21.82 13.56
N LEU A 17 7.35 20.49 13.59
CA LEU A 17 6.53 19.60 12.79
C LEU A 17 5.06 19.87 13.12
N PRO A 18 4.16 20.02 12.15
CA PRO A 18 2.75 20.15 12.45
C PRO A 18 2.32 18.84 13.14
N ALA A 19 1.93 18.94 14.41
CA ALA A 19 1.24 17.85 15.08
C ALA A 19 -0.02 17.56 14.25
N MET A 20 -0.10 16.38 13.64
CA MET A 20 -1.38 15.92 13.09
C MET A 20 -2.40 15.92 14.24
N ALA A 21 -3.54 16.54 14.02
CA ALA A 21 -4.57 16.68 15.03
C ALA A 21 -5.04 15.28 15.48
N ALA A 22 -5.17 15.08 16.78
CA ALA A 22 -5.85 13.92 17.35
C ALA A 22 -7.26 13.80 16.76
N LEU A 23 -7.81 12.57 16.73
CA LEU A 23 -9.17 12.33 16.24
C LEU A 23 -10.19 13.24 16.94
N ASP A 24 -11.16 13.76 16.18
CA ASP A 24 -12.24 14.57 16.73
C ASP A 24 -13.15 13.67 17.59
N PRO A 25 -13.27 13.94 18.90
CA PRO A 25 -14.06 13.09 19.80
C PRO A 25 -15.56 13.10 19.49
N SER A 26 -16.04 14.07 18.69
CA SER A 26 -17.42 14.16 18.23
C SER A 26 -17.67 13.44 16.90
N GLN A 27 -16.64 12.93 16.23
CA GLN A 27 -16.77 12.13 15.01
C GLN A 27 -17.00 10.65 15.36
N PRO A 28 -18.16 10.06 15.01
CA PRO A 28 -18.35 8.63 15.18
C PRO A 28 -17.37 7.83 14.29
N LEU A 29 -16.95 6.68 14.81
CA LEU A 29 -16.10 5.73 14.11
C LEU A 29 -16.95 4.67 13.38
N SER A 30 -16.40 4.11 12.32
CA SER A 30 -16.96 2.96 11.62
C SER A 30 -16.68 1.67 12.37
N PRO A 31 -17.56 0.66 12.29
CA PRO A 31 -17.28 -0.65 12.86
C PRO A 31 -16.09 -1.30 12.16
N ALA A 32 -15.12 -1.77 12.93
CA ALA A 32 -14.00 -2.52 12.39
C ALA A 32 -14.47 -3.92 11.90
N PRO A 33 -13.98 -4.39 10.74
CA PRO A 33 -14.21 -5.78 10.34
C PRO A 33 -13.65 -6.76 11.38
N PRO A 34 -14.29 -7.93 11.57
CA PRO A 34 -13.84 -8.88 12.57
C PRO A 34 -12.47 -9.49 12.19
N LEU A 35 -11.62 -9.76 13.19
CA LEU A 35 -10.31 -10.41 12.97
C LEU A 35 -10.40 -11.75 12.22
N SER A 36 -11.51 -12.46 12.32
CA SER A 36 -11.76 -13.70 11.57
C SER A 36 -11.76 -13.50 10.05
N LEU A 37 -12.19 -12.33 9.56
CA LEU A 37 -12.15 -11.99 8.13
C LEU A 37 -10.71 -11.91 7.64
N PHE A 38 -9.85 -11.21 8.37
CA PHE A 38 -8.42 -11.08 8.04
C PHE A 38 -7.71 -12.43 8.11
N LYS A 39 -8.03 -13.27 9.10
CA LYS A 39 -7.51 -14.65 9.17
C LYS A 39 -7.93 -15.50 7.97
N ALA A 40 -9.17 -15.34 7.48
CA ALA A 40 -9.63 -16.03 6.28
C ALA A 40 -8.86 -15.55 5.03
N TRP A 41 -8.61 -14.25 4.92
CA TRP A 41 -7.79 -13.68 3.84
C TRP A 41 -6.32 -14.08 3.91
N ALA A 42 -5.78 -14.28 5.11
CA ALA A 42 -4.39 -14.64 5.36
C ALA A 42 -4.06 -16.12 5.13
N LYS A 43 -5.01 -16.93 4.63
CA LYS A 43 -4.77 -18.34 4.30
C LYS A 43 -3.57 -18.48 3.35
N PRO A 44 -2.58 -19.34 3.64
CA PRO A 44 -1.38 -19.46 2.83
C PRO A 44 -1.66 -19.93 1.40
N ILE A 45 -0.86 -19.43 0.46
CA ILE A 45 -0.82 -19.90 -0.92
C ILE A 45 0.65 -20.08 -1.34
N LYS A 46 0.96 -21.15 -2.09
CA LYS A 46 2.32 -21.35 -2.62
C LYS A 46 2.69 -20.18 -3.55
N PRO A 47 3.91 -19.64 -3.45
CA PRO A 47 4.35 -18.53 -4.30
C PRO A 47 4.40 -18.98 -5.76
N PHE A 48 4.27 -18.03 -6.67
CA PHE A 48 4.35 -18.29 -8.09
C PHE A 48 4.80 -17.05 -8.87
N GLN A 49 5.42 -17.28 -10.01
CA GLN A 49 5.84 -16.22 -10.91
C GLN A 49 4.66 -15.76 -11.77
N ILE A 50 4.33 -14.47 -11.73
CA ILE A 50 3.30 -13.87 -12.58
C ILE A 50 3.85 -13.67 -14.00
N THR A 51 5.05 -13.09 -14.08
CA THR A 51 5.82 -12.92 -15.31
C THR A 51 7.30 -12.78 -14.94
N GLU A 52 8.19 -12.62 -15.92
CA GLU A 52 9.62 -12.47 -15.64
C GLU A 52 9.87 -11.31 -14.66
N GLY A 53 10.52 -11.62 -13.53
CA GLY A 53 10.83 -10.63 -12.50
C GLY A 53 9.70 -10.23 -11.56
N VAL A 54 8.49 -10.80 -11.70
CA VAL A 54 7.32 -10.46 -10.86
C VAL A 54 6.78 -11.72 -10.19
N TRP A 55 6.78 -11.75 -8.86
CA TRP A 55 6.36 -12.91 -8.07
C TRP A 55 5.26 -12.56 -7.09
N TYR A 56 4.27 -13.44 -6.98
CA TYR A 56 3.29 -13.40 -5.92
C TYR A 56 3.81 -14.20 -4.72
N VAL A 57 3.94 -13.55 -3.57
CA VAL A 57 4.44 -14.14 -2.31
C VAL A 57 3.48 -13.92 -1.13
N GLY A 58 2.28 -13.39 -1.38
CA GLY A 58 1.25 -13.12 -0.38
C GLY A 58 0.42 -14.36 0.03
N THR A 59 -0.85 -14.14 0.33
CA THR A 59 -1.82 -15.14 0.82
C THR A 59 -2.97 -15.33 -0.18
N GLU A 60 -4.06 -16.01 0.19
CA GLU A 60 -5.22 -16.14 -0.71
C GLU A 60 -5.89 -14.80 -1.05
N ASN A 61 -5.84 -13.81 -0.16
CA ASN A 61 -6.46 -12.50 -0.41
C ASN A 61 -5.70 -11.28 0.14
N LEU A 62 -4.50 -11.44 0.71
CA LEU A 62 -3.61 -10.33 1.09
C LEU A 62 -2.39 -10.35 0.16
N SER A 63 -2.35 -9.42 -0.78
CA SER A 63 -1.30 -9.39 -1.80
C SER A 63 0.04 -8.96 -1.22
N SER A 64 1.08 -9.69 -1.58
CA SER A 64 2.47 -9.26 -1.43
C SER A 64 3.21 -9.62 -2.72
N ILE A 65 3.82 -8.63 -3.36
CA ILE A 65 4.45 -8.76 -4.69
C ILE A 65 5.95 -8.53 -4.56
N LEU A 66 6.75 -9.53 -4.92
CA LEU A 66 8.21 -9.43 -5.00
C LEU A 66 8.63 -9.12 -6.45
N LEU A 67 9.26 -7.97 -6.65
CA LEU A 67 9.87 -7.54 -7.90
C LEU A 67 11.38 -7.83 -7.84
N THR A 68 11.86 -8.75 -8.66
CA THR A 68 13.23 -9.26 -8.58
C THR A 68 14.11 -8.69 -9.68
N THR A 69 15.29 -8.20 -9.31
CA THR A 69 16.30 -7.67 -10.23
C THR A 69 17.70 -8.13 -9.85
N PRO A 70 18.70 -8.02 -10.75
CA PRO A 70 20.09 -8.31 -10.42
C PRO A 70 20.70 -7.40 -9.33
N ALA A 71 20.11 -6.21 -9.08
CA ALA A 71 20.60 -5.25 -8.08
C ALA A 71 19.95 -5.44 -6.69
N GLY A 72 19.09 -6.46 -6.54
CA GLY A 72 18.25 -6.68 -5.36
C GLY A 72 16.77 -6.63 -5.72
N HIS A 73 15.90 -6.66 -4.71
CA HIS A 73 14.46 -6.82 -4.89
C HIS A 73 13.65 -5.69 -4.25
N ILE A 74 12.41 -5.52 -4.69
CA ILE A 74 11.42 -4.64 -4.08
C ILE A 74 10.25 -5.51 -3.67
N LEU A 75 9.73 -5.35 -2.46
CA LEU A 75 8.53 -6.03 -2.00
C LEU A 75 7.42 -5.00 -1.75
N ILE A 76 6.26 -5.21 -2.38
CA ILE A 76 5.06 -4.38 -2.18
C ILE A 76 4.12 -5.11 -1.24
N ASP A 77 3.81 -4.47 -0.10
CA ASP A 77 2.99 -4.94 1.01
C ASP A 77 3.43 -6.24 1.71
N ALA A 78 2.94 -6.41 2.94
CA ALA A 78 3.45 -7.38 3.90
C ALA A 78 2.36 -8.20 4.62
N GLY A 79 1.09 -8.04 4.26
CA GLY A 79 0.00 -8.76 4.93
C GLY A 79 -0.08 -8.45 6.44
N LEU A 80 -0.60 -9.41 7.20
CA LEU A 80 -0.64 -9.39 8.67
C LEU A 80 0.75 -9.63 9.29
N ASP A 81 0.93 -9.28 10.57
CA ASP A 81 2.14 -9.64 11.33
C ASP A 81 2.34 -11.16 11.37
N GLU A 82 1.26 -11.91 11.56
CA GLU A 82 1.27 -13.38 11.56
C GLU A 82 1.56 -13.97 10.18
N SER A 83 1.36 -13.19 9.10
CA SER A 83 1.69 -13.60 7.74
C SER A 83 3.17 -13.37 7.40
N ALA A 84 3.91 -12.55 8.16
CA ALA A 84 5.31 -12.25 7.84
C ALA A 84 6.22 -13.50 7.75
N PRO A 85 6.16 -14.50 8.67
CA PRO A 85 6.92 -15.74 8.51
C PRO A 85 6.58 -16.49 7.23
N GLN A 86 5.30 -16.54 6.84
CA GLN A 86 4.85 -17.19 5.60
C GLN A 86 5.35 -16.44 4.36
N ILE A 87 5.32 -15.10 4.35
CA ILE A 87 5.82 -14.30 3.24
C ILE A 87 7.33 -14.48 3.08
N LYS A 88 8.09 -14.49 4.18
CA LYS A 88 9.53 -14.85 4.15
C LYS A 88 9.74 -16.24 3.54
N ALA A 89 9.01 -17.25 4.01
CA ALA A 89 9.10 -18.61 3.48
C ALA A 89 8.71 -18.69 1.99
N ASN A 90 7.74 -17.88 1.55
CA ASN A 90 7.35 -17.78 0.14
C ASN A 90 8.45 -17.15 -0.74
N ILE A 91 9.13 -16.12 -0.25
CA ILE A 91 10.29 -15.52 -0.95
C ILE A 91 11.41 -16.56 -1.09
N GLU A 92 11.71 -17.30 -0.02
CA GLU A 92 12.72 -18.36 0.00
C GLU A 92 12.35 -19.54 -0.92
N ALA A 93 11.09 -19.98 -0.91
CA ALA A 93 10.58 -21.03 -1.78
C ALA A 93 10.54 -20.63 -3.27
N ALA A 94 10.46 -19.33 -3.57
CA ALA A 94 10.64 -18.78 -4.92
C ALA A 94 12.12 -18.70 -5.34
N GLY A 95 13.07 -19.08 -4.47
CA GLY A 95 14.50 -19.13 -4.74
C GLY A 95 15.25 -17.82 -4.46
N PHE A 96 14.63 -16.87 -3.75
CA PHE A 96 15.24 -15.58 -3.42
C PHE A 96 15.58 -15.49 -1.94
N ARG A 97 16.48 -14.57 -1.59
CA ARG A 97 16.81 -14.28 -0.18
C ARG A 97 16.10 -13.03 0.25
N LEU A 98 15.48 -13.05 1.43
CA LEU A 98 14.83 -11.87 1.99
C LEU A 98 15.83 -10.71 2.18
N THR A 99 17.10 -11.01 2.48
CA THR A 99 18.18 -10.01 2.63
C THR A 99 18.62 -9.35 1.32
N ASP A 100 18.14 -9.83 0.16
CA ASP A 100 18.33 -9.15 -1.13
C ASP A 100 17.22 -8.12 -1.41
N VAL A 101 16.17 -8.05 -0.59
CA VAL A 101 15.15 -7.00 -0.66
C VAL A 101 15.77 -5.67 -0.20
N ARG A 102 15.71 -4.65 -1.07
CA ARG A 102 16.24 -3.31 -0.84
C ARG A 102 15.18 -2.33 -0.37
N TYR A 103 13.96 -2.49 -0.88
CA TYR A 103 12.84 -1.60 -0.58
C TYR A 103 11.59 -2.41 -0.20
N LEU A 104 10.94 -1.98 0.87
CA LEU A 104 9.58 -2.36 1.24
C LEU A 104 8.66 -1.20 0.89
N LEU A 105 7.66 -1.43 0.05
CA LEU A 105 6.69 -0.41 -0.35
C LEU A 105 5.35 -0.73 0.30
N ASN A 106 4.69 0.28 0.86
CA ASN A 106 3.36 0.13 1.45
C ASN A 106 2.27 0.77 0.56
N SER A 107 1.13 0.11 0.41
CA SER A 107 -0.06 0.71 -0.19
C SER A 107 -0.80 1.61 0.80
N HIS A 108 -1.27 1.04 1.91
CA HIS A 108 -1.88 1.79 3.01
C HIS A 108 -1.55 1.22 4.39
N ALA A 109 -1.60 2.07 5.40
CA ALA A 109 -1.19 1.76 6.77
C ALA A 109 -2.30 1.12 7.63
N ARG A 110 -2.73 -0.10 7.24
CA ARG A 110 -3.55 -0.98 8.09
C ARG A 110 -2.93 -2.35 8.24
N LEU A 111 -3.37 -3.07 9.27
CA LEU A 111 -2.84 -4.38 9.66
C LEU A 111 -2.74 -5.38 8.50
N ASP A 112 -3.65 -5.33 7.54
CA ASP A 112 -3.77 -6.30 6.46
C ASP A 112 -2.81 -6.08 5.29
N GLN A 113 -2.10 -4.95 5.28
CA GLN A 113 -1.05 -4.64 4.29
C GLN A 113 0.28 -4.29 4.97
N ALA A 114 0.23 -3.55 6.08
CA ALA A 114 1.38 -3.06 6.81
C ALA A 114 1.73 -3.90 8.05
N GLY A 115 0.89 -4.85 8.46
CA GLY A 115 1.09 -5.59 9.71
C GLY A 115 2.41 -6.37 9.76
N GLY A 116 2.83 -6.96 8.63
CA GLY A 116 4.10 -7.67 8.53
C GLY A 116 5.34 -6.77 8.36
N MET A 117 5.18 -5.45 8.17
CA MET A 117 6.29 -4.56 7.79
C MET A 117 7.39 -4.52 8.83
N ALA A 118 7.06 -4.46 10.12
CA ALA A 118 8.05 -4.40 11.20
C ALA A 118 9.03 -5.59 11.16
N ARG A 119 8.50 -6.81 11.05
CA ARG A 119 9.29 -8.04 10.97
C ARG A 119 10.07 -8.14 9.66
N LEU A 120 9.39 -7.94 8.52
CA LEU A 120 10.05 -8.04 7.21
C LEU A 120 11.17 -7.01 7.05
N LYS A 121 10.99 -5.78 7.57
CA LYS A 121 12.06 -4.78 7.65
C LYS A 121 13.23 -5.26 8.50
N ALA A 122 12.96 -5.73 9.72
CA ALA A 122 14.01 -6.21 10.62
C ALA A 122 14.82 -7.39 10.05
N TRP A 123 14.17 -8.31 9.35
CA TRP A 123 14.83 -9.49 8.78
C TRP A 123 15.56 -9.22 7.46
N SER A 124 15.07 -8.28 6.64
CA SER A 124 15.69 -7.95 5.34
C SER A 124 16.79 -6.90 5.46
N GLY A 125 16.66 -5.95 6.38
CA GLY A 125 17.44 -4.71 6.38
C GLY A 125 17.03 -3.72 5.27
N ALA A 126 15.88 -3.96 4.60
CA ALA A 126 15.36 -3.10 3.56
C ALA A 126 14.90 -1.72 4.09
N GLN A 127 14.90 -0.72 3.23
CA GLN A 127 14.29 0.58 3.52
C GLN A 127 12.77 0.51 3.30
N LEU A 128 12.00 0.86 4.34
CA LEU A 128 10.56 1.04 4.22
C LEU A 128 10.25 2.40 3.60
N VAL A 129 9.44 2.39 2.57
CA VAL A 129 9.04 3.56 1.78
C VAL A 129 7.52 3.68 1.76
N ALA A 130 7.02 4.85 2.16
CA ALA A 130 5.59 5.13 2.22
C ALA A 130 5.31 6.62 2.08
N SER A 131 4.05 6.97 1.78
CA SER A 131 3.57 8.36 1.86
C SER A 131 3.67 8.87 3.31
N GLN A 132 3.72 10.19 3.50
CA GLN A 132 3.77 10.78 4.84
C GLN A 132 2.61 10.31 5.76
N PRO A 133 1.33 10.32 5.32
CA PRO A 133 0.25 9.89 6.22
C PRO A 133 0.33 8.39 6.58
N ASN A 134 0.78 7.54 5.66
CA ASN A 134 1.03 6.13 5.97
C ASN A 134 2.19 5.96 6.95
N ALA A 135 3.26 6.74 6.82
CA ALA A 135 4.40 6.71 7.74
C ALA A 135 3.98 7.08 9.16
N ASP A 136 3.17 8.13 9.31
CA ASP A 136 2.66 8.57 10.61
C ASP A 136 1.77 7.48 11.24
N GLN A 137 0.87 6.88 10.47
CA GLN A 137 0.00 5.82 10.99
C GLN A 137 0.74 4.51 11.28
N MET A 138 1.74 4.13 10.49
CA MET A 138 2.60 2.99 10.80
C MET A 138 3.44 3.22 12.06
N ALA A 139 3.91 4.46 12.30
CA ALA A 139 4.60 4.81 13.54
C ALA A 139 3.70 4.69 14.78
N ARG A 140 2.39 4.91 14.62
CA ARG A 140 1.37 4.66 15.66
C ARG A 140 0.91 3.20 15.75
N GLY A 141 1.39 2.32 14.87
CA GLY A 141 0.93 0.93 14.80
C GLY A 141 -0.54 0.79 14.40
N GLY A 142 -1.01 1.64 13.49
CA GLY A 142 -2.40 1.61 13.01
C GLY A 142 -3.43 2.25 13.94
N ARG A 143 -2.99 2.81 15.07
CA ARG A 143 -3.84 3.59 15.99
C ARG A 143 -4.17 4.96 15.42
N GLU A 144 -5.21 5.55 16.00
CA GLU A 144 -5.79 6.82 15.56
C GLU A 144 -6.19 6.78 14.07
N ASP A 145 -6.66 5.62 13.60
CA ASP A 145 -7.23 5.49 12.26
C ASP A 145 -8.50 6.35 12.17
N PHE A 146 -8.61 7.17 11.13
CA PHE A 146 -9.70 8.14 10.99
C PHE A 146 -11.10 7.51 11.10
N ALA A 147 -11.23 6.26 10.64
CA ALA A 147 -12.48 5.50 10.63
C ALA A 147 -12.54 4.46 11.75
N LEU A 148 -11.41 3.84 12.12
CA LEU A 148 -11.40 2.68 13.01
C LEU A 148 -10.88 2.99 14.43
N GLY A 149 -10.36 4.19 14.66
CA GLY A 149 -9.65 4.54 15.88
C GLY A 149 -8.53 3.55 16.17
N ASP A 150 -8.62 2.88 17.31
CA ASP A 150 -7.61 1.94 17.80
C ASP A 150 -8.02 0.46 17.66
N ALA A 151 -9.07 0.18 16.89
CA ALA A 151 -9.70 -1.14 16.87
C ALA A 151 -8.83 -2.26 16.29
N LEU A 152 -7.91 -1.95 15.36
CA LEU A 152 -7.10 -2.92 14.62
C LEU A 152 -5.62 -2.54 14.61
N PRO A 153 -4.94 -2.52 15.77
CA PRO A 153 -3.54 -2.15 15.85
C PRO A 153 -2.65 -3.26 15.26
N PHE A 154 -1.45 -2.88 14.86
CA PHE A 154 -0.39 -3.78 14.40
C PHE A 154 0.97 -3.30 14.93
N PRO A 155 2.05 -4.12 14.85
CA PRO A 155 3.37 -3.70 15.33
C PRO A 155 3.82 -2.39 14.69
N PRO A 156 4.13 -1.35 15.49
CA PRO A 156 4.62 -0.08 14.96
C PRO A 156 5.90 -0.27 14.14
N VAL A 157 6.06 0.52 13.09
CA VAL A 157 7.27 0.51 12.26
C VAL A 157 7.57 1.92 11.76
N THR A 158 8.85 2.29 11.80
CA THR A 158 9.33 3.57 11.27
C THR A 158 9.57 3.46 9.77
N THR A 159 9.02 4.38 9.00
CA THR A 159 9.35 4.56 7.58
C THR A 159 10.72 5.21 7.43
N ASP A 160 11.56 4.69 6.54
CA ASP A 160 12.92 5.22 6.30
C ASP A 160 12.95 6.28 5.22
N LYS A 161 12.05 6.17 4.22
CA LYS A 161 11.94 7.13 3.13
C LYS A 161 10.48 7.54 2.92
N ILE A 162 10.22 8.85 3.01
CA ILE A 162 8.95 9.42 2.57
C ILE A 162 8.97 9.57 1.05
N ILE A 163 7.94 9.06 0.38
CA ILE A 163 7.75 9.14 -1.08
C ILE A 163 6.65 10.16 -1.38
N HIS A 164 6.83 10.94 -2.44
CA HIS A 164 5.84 11.91 -2.91
C HIS A 164 5.08 11.37 -4.13
N ASN A 165 3.92 11.95 -4.43
CA ASN A 165 3.16 11.58 -5.62
C ASN A 165 4.01 11.76 -6.89
N GLN A 166 3.95 10.80 -7.80
CA GLN A 166 4.78 10.69 -9.01
C GLN A 166 6.29 10.54 -8.78
N GLU A 167 6.77 10.50 -7.52
CA GLU A 167 8.16 10.16 -7.24
C GLU A 167 8.41 8.68 -7.55
N SER A 168 9.63 8.36 -7.99
CA SER A 168 10.00 7.03 -8.44
C SER A 168 11.22 6.47 -7.72
N ILE A 169 11.26 5.14 -7.61
CA ILE A 169 12.41 4.35 -7.17
C ILE A 169 12.83 3.47 -8.32
N SER A 170 14.09 3.54 -8.73
CA SER A 170 14.66 2.68 -9.75
C SER A 170 15.63 1.68 -9.13
N LEU A 171 15.55 0.42 -9.55
CA LEU A 171 16.46 -0.65 -9.09
C LEU A 171 16.64 -1.65 -10.23
N GLY A 172 17.88 -1.96 -10.62
CA GLY A 172 18.19 -3.05 -11.55
C GLY A 172 17.38 -3.07 -12.85
N GLY A 173 17.06 -1.90 -13.41
CA GLY A 173 16.34 -1.75 -14.67
C GLY A 173 14.80 -1.75 -14.58
N ILE A 174 14.21 -1.83 -13.37
CA ILE A 174 12.80 -1.50 -13.17
C ILE A 174 12.67 -0.11 -12.55
N THR A 175 11.51 0.53 -12.76
CA THR A 175 11.14 1.79 -12.10
C THR A 175 9.78 1.65 -11.45
N VAL A 176 9.66 2.00 -10.17
CA VAL A 176 8.42 1.97 -9.41
C VAL A 176 8.04 3.41 -9.04
N THR A 177 6.94 3.92 -9.59
CA THR A 177 6.41 5.26 -9.37
C THR A 177 5.23 5.21 -8.41
N ALA A 178 5.25 6.07 -7.38
CA ALA A 178 4.10 6.25 -6.49
C ALA A 178 2.97 6.98 -7.21
N LEU A 179 1.77 6.42 -7.16
CA LEU A 179 0.53 7.05 -7.57
C LEU A 179 -0.30 7.27 -6.31
N PHE A 180 -0.39 8.51 -5.82
CA PHE A 180 -1.24 8.79 -4.66
C PHE A 180 -2.70 8.57 -5.06
N THR A 181 -3.38 7.71 -4.31
CA THR A 181 -4.78 7.34 -4.50
C THR A 181 -5.51 7.41 -3.17
N PRO A 182 -5.57 8.61 -2.54
CA PRO A 182 -6.21 8.80 -1.24
C PRO A 182 -7.72 8.49 -1.30
N GLY A 183 -8.29 8.08 -0.17
CA GLY A 183 -9.72 7.79 -0.04
C GLY A 183 -10.02 6.65 0.92
N HIS A 184 -9.44 5.48 0.67
CA HIS A 184 -9.52 4.37 1.64
C HIS A 184 -8.77 4.71 2.94
N LEU A 185 -7.60 5.32 2.80
CA LEU A 185 -6.92 6.10 3.82
C LEU A 185 -6.38 7.41 3.19
N PRO A 186 -6.07 8.44 3.99
CA PRO A 186 -5.42 9.66 3.49
C PRO A 186 -4.07 9.39 2.81
N GLY A 187 -3.34 8.37 3.28
CA GLY A 187 -2.04 7.98 2.74
C GLY A 187 -2.07 6.95 1.62
N SER A 188 -3.26 6.48 1.20
CA SER A 188 -3.40 5.39 0.23
C SER A 188 -2.59 5.63 -1.05
N THR A 189 -1.74 4.67 -1.39
CA THR A 189 -0.76 4.77 -2.49
C THR A 189 -0.82 3.54 -3.37
N SER A 190 -1.16 3.73 -4.63
CA SER A 190 -0.99 2.72 -5.68
C SER A 190 0.42 2.82 -6.27
N TRP A 191 0.92 1.73 -6.87
CA TRP A 191 2.27 1.67 -7.43
C TRP A 191 2.24 1.32 -8.91
N ARG A 192 2.84 2.18 -9.73
CA ARG A 192 3.09 1.89 -11.15
C ARG A 192 4.50 1.36 -11.32
N VAL A 193 4.64 0.19 -11.92
CA VAL A 193 5.93 -0.46 -12.16
C VAL A 193 6.16 -0.54 -13.66
N THR A 194 7.21 0.11 -14.13
CA THR A 194 7.77 -0.14 -15.47
C THR A 194 8.80 -1.25 -15.36
N LEU A 195 8.49 -2.40 -15.96
CA LEU A 195 9.33 -3.59 -15.97
C LEU A 195 10.48 -3.45 -16.99
N ARG A 196 11.50 -4.31 -16.87
CA ARG A 196 12.68 -4.32 -17.76
C ARG A 196 12.34 -4.50 -19.24
N ASN A 197 11.24 -5.20 -19.52
CA ASN A 197 10.73 -5.42 -20.89
C ASN A 197 9.82 -4.28 -21.39
N GLY A 198 9.74 -3.16 -20.66
CA GLY A 198 8.91 -2.01 -21.01
C GLY A 198 7.42 -2.14 -20.65
N LYS A 199 6.98 -3.31 -20.15
CA LYS A 199 5.60 -3.53 -19.73
C LYS A 199 5.25 -2.77 -18.45
N THR A 200 4.02 -2.32 -18.35
CA THR A 200 3.50 -1.59 -17.20
C THR A 200 2.64 -2.48 -16.31
N LEU A 201 3.04 -2.62 -15.06
CA LEU A 201 2.22 -3.22 -14.01
C LEU A 201 1.64 -2.12 -13.13
N ILE A 202 0.37 -2.23 -12.75
CA ILE A 202 -0.25 -1.39 -11.72
C ILE A 202 -0.61 -2.29 -10.54
N TYR A 203 -0.06 -1.95 -9.37
CA TYR A 203 -0.54 -2.43 -8.08
C TYR A 203 -1.50 -1.37 -7.54
N ALA A 204 -2.81 -1.61 -7.64
CA ALA A 204 -3.82 -0.69 -7.15
C ALA A 204 -4.09 -0.90 -5.65
N ASP A 205 -4.07 0.19 -4.90
CA ASP A 205 -4.58 0.21 -3.54
C ASP A 205 -6.12 0.16 -3.52
N SER A 206 -6.68 0.04 -2.32
CA SER A 206 -8.10 -0.01 -2.06
C SER A 206 -8.79 1.31 -2.38
N LEU A 207 -9.93 1.19 -3.06
CA LEU A 207 -10.93 2.23 -3.26
C LEU A 207 -12.24 1.92 -2.50
N ALA A 208 -12.20 0.99 -1.54
CA ALA A 208 -13.36 0.63 -0.75
C ALA A 208 -13.52 1.56 0.46
N THR A 209 -14.75 1.87 0.84
CA THR A 209 -15.10 2.72 1.98
C THR A 209 -16.08 2.01 2.92
N PRO A 210 -15.75 0.79 3.41
CA PRO A 210 -16.70 -0.08 4.08
C PRO A 210 -17.28 0.59 5.33
N ASP A 211 -18.59 0.84 5.32
CA ASP A 211 -19.33 1.48 6.42
C ASP A 211 -18.76 2.84 6.87
N TYR A 212 -18.03 3.52 6.00
CA TYR A 212 -17.52 4.86 6.27
C TYR A 212 -18.65 5.87 6.30
N LEU A 213 -18.54 6.79 7.24
CA LEU A 213 -19.31 8.02 7.27
C LEU A 213 -18.66 8.97 6.25
N LEU A 214 -19.31 9.14 5.09
CA LEU A 214 -18.75 9.85 3.95
C LEU A 214 -19.05 11.35 3.98
N ILE A 215 -20.17 11.73 4.58
CA ILE A 215 -20.63 13.12 4.62
C ILE A 215 -20.14 13.78 5.91
N ASN A 216 -19.49 14.93 5.80
CA ASN A 216 -19.01 15.75 6.92
C ASN A 216 -18.14 14.98 7.93
N ASN A 217 -17.31 14.05 7.45
CA ASN A 217 -16.39 13.32 8.31
C ASN A 217 -15.31 14.25 8.86
N LYS A 218 -15.34 14.54 10.16
CA LYS A 218 -14.42 15.51 10.78
C LYS A 218 -12.98 14.97 10.89
N ASN A 219 -12.80 13.65 10.90
CA ASN A 219 -11.47 13.02 10.94
C ASN A 219 -10.84 12.94 9.55
N TYR A 220 -11.65 13.01 8.48
CA TYR A 220 -11.15 13.06 7.10
C TYR A 220 -12.10 13.88 6.21
N PRO A 221 -12.05 15.23 6.29
CA PRO A 221 -13.00 16.10 5.60
C PRO A 221 -12.97 15.98 4.07
N ASP A 222 -11.79 15.71 3.49
CA ASP A 222 -11.58 15.66 2.04
C ASP A 222 -11.86 14.28 1.42
N LEU A 223 -12.27 13.28 2.20
CA LEU A 223 -12.45 11.87 1.77
C LEU A 223 -13.14 11.74 0.40
N VAL A 224 -14.28 12.41 0.22
CA VAL A 224 -15.10 12.30 -1.00
C VAL A 224 -14.36 12.90 -2.21
N THR A 225 -13.73 14.06 -2.03
CA THR A 225 -12.95 14.71 -3.10
C THR A 225 -11.74 13.85 -3.46
N ASP A 226 -11.05 13.33 -2.45
CA ASP A 226 -9.85 12.53 -2.61
C ASP A 226 -10.13 11.22 -3.35
N ILE A 227 -11.14 10.46 -2.94
CA ILE A 227 -11.46 9.19 -3.61
C ILE A 227 -11.97 9.41 -5.05
N GLN A 228 -12.67 10.52 -5.31
CA GLN A 228 -13.04 10.91 -6.67
C GLN A 228 -11.81 11.25 -7.53
N GLY A 229 -10.81 11.91 -6.95
CA GLY A 229 -9.50 12.13 -7.58
C GLY A 229 -8.76 10.82 -7.86
N SER A 230 -8.84 9.86 -6.95
CA SER A 230 -8.24 8.53 -7.09
C SER A 230 -8.84 7.72 -8.24
N PHE A 231 -10.17 7.79 -8.43
CA PHE A 231 -10.81 7.17 -9.60
C PHE A 231 -10.24 7.73 -10.90
N LYS A 232 -10.10 9.06 -11.02
CA LYS A 232 -9.54 9.71 -12.22
C LYS A 232 -8.08 9.31 -12.43
N THR A 233 -7.29 9.32 -11.37
CA THR A 233 -5.86 8.97 -11.40
C THR A 233 -5.63 7.56 -11.93
N LEU A 234 -6.36 6.58 -11.41
CA LEU A 234 -6.22 5.19 -11.83
C LEU A 234 -6.85 4.92 -13.21
N ALA A 235 -8.00 5.52 -13.53
CA ALA A 235 -8.63 5.35 -14.85
C ALA A 235 -7.74 5.86 -16.00
N ALA A 236 -6.90 6.86 -15.74
CA ALA A 236 -5.99 7.44 -16.72
C ALA A 236 -4.72 6.59 -16.97
N GLN A 237 -4.47 5.54 -16.20
CA GLN A 237 -3.26 4.72 -16.37
C GLN A 237 -3.42 3.72 -17.53
N HIS A 238 -2.40 3.63 -18.36
CA HIS A 238 -2.17 2.46 -19.19
C HIS A 238 -1.62 1.32 -18.32
N VAL A 239 -2.09 0.09 -18.57
CA VAL A 239 -1.70 -1.09 -17.81
C VAL A 239 -1.60 -2.30 -18.75
N ASP A 240 -0.53 -3.08 -18.61
CA ASP A 240 -0.43 -4.42 -19.20
C ASP A 240 -0.81 -5.49 -18.16
N ILE A 241 -0.39 -5.31 -16.90
CA ILE A 241 -0.63 -6.27 -15.80
C ILE A 241 -1.32 -5.55 -14.64
N PHE A 242 -2.55 -5.97 -14.33
CA PHE A 242 -3.33 -5.41 -13.23
C PHE A 242 -3.27 -6.32 -11.98
N ILE A 243 -2.80 -5.75 -10.88
CA ILE A 243 -2.79 -6.34 -9.54
C ILE A 243 -3.45 -5.35 -8.57
N ALA A 244 -4.06 -5.86 -7.49
CA ALA A 244 -4.53 -5.05 -6.39
C ALA A 244 -4.09 -5.64 -5.05
N ASN A 245 -4.23 -4.86 -3.98
CA ASN A 245 -3.91 -5.28 -2.62
C ASN A 245 -4.77 -6.42 -2.05
N LYS A 246 -5.91 -6.70 -2.67
CA LYS A 246 -6.73 -7.90 -2.40
C LYS A 246 -6.81 -8.78 -3.63
N GLY A 247 -6.63 -10.09 -3.43
CA GLY A 247 -6.64 -11.11 -4.47
C GLY A 247 -7.91 -11.12 -5.33
N ASP A 248 -9.06 -11.00 -4.67
CA ASP A 248 -10.39 -10.99 -5.28
C ASP A 248 -10.60 -9.84 -6.28
N ARG A 249 -9.97 -8.68 -6.06
CA ARG A 249 -10.12 -7.48 -6.90
C ARG A 249 -9.53 -7.63 -8.29
N PHE A 250 -8.57 -8.54 -8.47
CA PHE A 250 -7.92 -8.80 -9.76
C PHE A 250 -8.03 -10.27 -10.21
N GLY A 251 -8.86 -11.08 -9.54
CA GLY A 251 -9.11 -12.47 -9.92
C GLY A 251 -7.93 -13.41 -9.65
N LEU A 252 -7.17 -13.18 -8.57
CA LEU A 252 -5.93 -13.91 -8.25
C LEU A 252 -6.03 -15.43 -8.41
N LEU A 253 -7.03 -16.05 -7.77
CA LEU A 253 -7.14 -17.51 -7.73
C LEU A 253 -7.48 -18.11 -9.10
N GLU A 254 -8.33 -17.42 -9.87
CA GLU A 254 -8.70 -17.81 -11.23
C GLU A 254 -7.52 -17.69 -12.19
N LYS A 255 -6.86 -16.52 -12.21
CA LYS A 255 -5.67 -16.27 -13.05
C LYS A 255 -4.52 -17.21 -12.71
N ARG A 256 -4.33 -17.52 -11.42
CA ARG A 256 -3.36 -18.53 -10.99
C ARG A 256 -3.69 -19.92 -11.53
N GLN A 257 -4.97 -20.30 -11.57
CA GLN A 257 -5.38 -21.59 -12.13
C GLN A 257 -5.18 -21.63 -13.64
N GLN A 258 -5.50 -20.56 -14.36
CA GLN A 258 -5.21 -20.41 -15.80
C GLN A 258 -3.71 -20.55 -16.09
N LEU A 259 -2.87 -19.86 -15.30
CA LEU A 259 -1.42 -19.97 -15.41
C LEU A 259 -0.91 -21.40 -15.19
N ARG A 260 -1.46 -22.12 -14.19
CA ARG A 260 -1.13 -23.55 -13.95
C ARG A 260 -1.56 -24.46 -15.10
N ASN A 261 -2.58 -24.06 -15.86
CA ASN A 261 -3.05 -24.77 -17.04
C ASN A 261 -2.24 -24.41 -18.31
N GLY A 262 -1.19 -23.60 -18.18
CA GLY A 262 -0.28 -23.24 -19.27
C GLY A 262 -0.52 -21.87 -19.91
N ASP A 263 -1.52 -21.10 -19.44
CA ASP A 263 -1.76 -19.75 -19.94
C ASP A 263 -0.75 -18.75 -19.34
N THR A 264 0.38 -18.58 -20.04
CA THR A 264 1.43 -17.61 -19.66
C THR A 264 0.97 -16.15 -19.73
N GLN A 265 -0.21 -15.87 -20.28
CA GLN A 265 -0.78 -14.53 -20.39
C GLN A 265 -1.89 -14.26 -19.37
N ALA A 266 -2.19 -15.19 -18.46
CA ALA A 266 -3.33 -15.10 -17.53
C ALA A 266 -3.39 -13.80 -16.69
N PHE A 267 -2.25 -13.17 -16.42
CA PHE A 267 -2.17 -11.91 -15.66
C PHE A 267 -2.05 -10.65 -16.52
N PHE A 268 -1.92 -10.79 -17.84
CA PHE A 268 -1.98 -9.67 -18.76
C PHE A 268 -3.45 -9.27 -18.95
N ASP A 269 -3.81 -8.13 -18.38
CA ASP A 269 -5.18 -7.68 -18.24
C ASP A 269 -5.23 -6.16 -18.39
N SER A 270 -5.26 -5.73 -19.65
CA SER A 270 -5.20 -4.31 -20.02
C SER A 270 -6.48 -3.53 -19.70
N ASN A 271 -7.57 -4.21 -19.32
CA ASN A 271 -8.84 -3.61 -18.96
C ASN A 271 -9.17 -3.75 -17.46
N GLY A 272 -8.46 -4.62 -16.73
CA GLY A 272 -8.77 -4.98 -15.35
C GLY A 272 -8.77 -3.79 -14.40
N LEU A 273 -7.84 -2.85 -14.59
CA LEU A 273 -7.78 -1.62 -13.78
C LEU A 273 -9.00 -0.73 -14.00
N GLN A 274 -9.38 -0.48 -15.25
CA GLN A 274 -10.54 0.34 -15.60
C GLN A 274 -11.83 -0.28 -15.05
N GLN A 275 -11.97 -1.61 -15.18
CA GLN A 275 -13.09 -2.33 -14.59
C GLN A 275 -13.09 -2.25 -13.05
N TYR A 276 -11.93 -2.35 -12.41
CA TYR A 276 -11.80 -2.19 -10.96
C TYR A 276 -12.23 -0.80 -10.50
N VAL A 277 -11.76 0.24 -11.18
CA VAL A 277 -12.11 1.63 -10.90
C VAL A 277 -13.62 1.84 -11.08
N GLU A 278 -14.20 1.38 -12.18
CA GLU A 278 -15.62 1.59 -12.46
C GLU A 278 -16.52 0.89 -11.43
N ARG A 279 -16.22 -0.38 -11.09
CA ARG A 279 -16.96 -1.10 -10.04
C ARG A 279 -16.82 -0.41 -8.68
N SER A 280 -15.64 0.10 -8.35
CA SER A 280 -15.40 0.80 -7.09
C SER A 280 -16.15 2.13 -7.05
N ARG A 281 -16.13 2.89 -8.14
CA ARG A 281 -16.85 4.15 -8.31
C ARG A 281 -18.36 3.96 -8.17
N GLN A 282 -18.93 2.94 -8.79
CA GLN A 282 -20.37 2.62 -8.67
C GLN A 282 -20.74 2.32 -7.22
N ARG A 283 -19.99 1.44 -6.54
CA ARG A 283 -20.22 1.12 -5.12
C ARG A 283 -20.14 2.35 -4.22
N PHE A 284 -19.12 3.18 -4.45
CA PHE A 284 -18.94 4.42 -3.69
C PHE A 284 -20.11 5.39 -3.90
N ILE A 285 -20.55 5.60 -5.15
CA ILE A 285 -21.69 6.48 -5.45
C ILE A 285 -22.96 5.94 -4.78
N THR A 286 -23.23 4.64 -4.88
CA THR A 286 -24.38 4.02 -4.20
C THR A 286 -24.34 4.27 -2.68
N GLN A 287 -23.18 4.08 -2.05
CA GLN A 287 -23.01 4.35 -0.61
C GLN A 287 -23.20 5.84 -0.27
N LEU A 288 -22.61 6.74 -1.05
CA LEU A 288 -22.70 8.18 -0.83
C LEU A 288 -24.15 8.66 -0.94
N THR A 289 -24.87 8.24 -1.99
CA THR A 289 -26.29 8.57 -2.17
C THR A 289 -27.15 8.03 -1.04
N ALA A 290 -26.87 6.84 -0.52
CA ALA A 290 -27.62 6.28 0.61
C ALA A 290 -27.41 7.03 1.93
N GLN A 291 -26.38 7.88 2.05
CA GLN A 291 -26.13 8.73 3.23
C GLN A 291 -26.64 10.16 3.04
N GLN A 292 -27.03 10.55 1.82
CA GLN A 292 -27.62 11.86 1.58
C GLN A 292 -29.03 11.92 2.22
N PRO A 293 -29.40 13.07 2.81
CA PRO A 293 -30.71 13.26 3.43
C PRO A 293 -31.87 13.23 2.43
#